data_AF-A0A7Y7B0B0-F1
#
_entry.id   AF-A0A7Y7B0B0-F1
#
_cell.length_a   1.000
_cell.length_b   1.000
_cell.length_c   1.000
_cell.angle_alpha   90.00
_cell.angle_beta   90.00
_cell.angle_gamma   90.00
#
_symmetry.space_group_name_H-M   'P 1'
#
loop_
_entity.id
_entity.type
_entity.pdbx_description
1 polymer ?
#
loop_
_entity_poly.entity_id
_entity_poly.type
_entity_poly.pdbx_seq_one_letter_code
_entity_poly.pdbx_strand_id
1 'polypeptide(L)'
;MPVQNAPIAYDFHGDQPFSVPFADIKPEDIHIYLDLDTKVGKNTCGQKCTHCWFVNYEKVYDRSFAMEEGPLIKAGLESQGFHVYPRYVDSFAYDGEFMRIYGPANNREFRQDADHTPTETMAKGDAWTSGRPLLADNWMELLDLARESGYGTISITYHGVIDENLAVVDDGSYPIKGVFSGALTEEVLRRIGKYNEHWRAVSGESDDAFRVNIGVTVGRHNHGRQSLERYVHYFNKLGVDTVRFNNYAAHGGKHAELQLSHEEIAQAYRDLKELHETVEMSFQLGVSEDFGTFGIKVMGFPGHVGWCRAGRQLFAAIPTPEETLSEAGGERREKIGDIVGCVNTFEPHLGILVRTTAEGEEAGYRVEFDHDAIEAFTAKRLSGHYKDGCFARELAEEQQLVSRVPERRRLPIVETAS
;
A
#
# COMPACT_ATOMS: atom_id res chain seq x y z
N MET A 1 11.11 21.14 27.78
CA MET A 1 11.57 21.52 26.42
C MET A 1 10.68 20.78 25.45
N PRO A 2 10.27 21.36 24.31
CA PRO A 2 9.53 20.61 23.30
C PRO A 2 10.33 19.38 22.86
N VAL A 3 9.66 18.25 22.68
CA VAL A 3 10.28 17.02 22.18
C VAL A 3 10.71 17.27 20.72
N GLN A 4 11.90 16.79 20.34
CA GLN A 4 12.40 16.92 18.98
C GLN A 4 12.33 15.56 18.27
N ASN A 5 11.13 15.22 17.79
CA ASN A 5 10.92 14.03 16.96
C ASN A 5 11.29 14.29 15.49
N ALA A 6 11.55 13.21 14.74
CA ALA A 6 11.71 13.28 13.28
C ALA A 6 10.44 13.87 12.62
N PRO A 7 10.55 14.56 11.47
CA PRO A 7 9.40 15.05 10.73
C PRO A 7 8.40 13.92 10.41
N ILE A 8 7.11 14.25 10.45
CA ILE A 8 6.05 13.28 10.16
C ILE A 8 6.04 12.99 8.66
N ALA A 9 6.10 11.71 8.30
CA ALA A 9 6.02 11.25 6.92
C ALA A 9 4.59 11.24 6.38
N TYR A 10 4.44 11.52 5.09
CA TYR A 10 3.18 11.49 4.34
C TYR A 10 3.37 10.81 2.98
N ASP A 11 2.28 10.29 2.38
CA ASP A 11 2.35 9.70 1.05
C ASP A 11 2.45 10.79 -0.02
N PHE A 12 3.23 10.53 -1.09
CA PHE A 12 3.40 11.47 -2.19
C PHE A 12 3.01 10.86 -3.53
N HIS A 13 2.01 11.46 -4.17
CA HIS A 13 1.44 10.99 -5.43
C HIS A 13 1.27 12.14 -6.44
N GLY A 14 2.18 13.11 -6.38
CA GLY A 14 2.18 14.30 -7.21
C GLY A 14 1.50 15.51 -6.56
N ASP A 15 1.87 16.69 -7.04
CA ASP A 15 1.48 17.99 -6.47
C ASP A 15 0.84 18.94 -7.49
N GLN A 16 0.63 18.49 -8.73
CA GLN A 16 0.07 19.32 -9.80
C GLN A 16 -1.32 19.85 -9.41
N PRO A 17 -1.58 21.16 -9.53
CA PRO A 17 -2.87 21.72 -9.15
C PRO A 17 -4.02 21.07 -9.92
N PHE A 18 -5.17 20.86 -9.27
CA PHE A 18 -6.36 20.28 -9.90
C PHE A 18 -6.96 21.16 -11.02
N SER A 19 -6.56 22.44 -11.09
CA SER A 19 -6.93 23.36 -12.16
C SER A 19 -6.21 23.11 -13.48
N VAL A 20 -5.12 22.33 -13.47
CA VAL A 20 -4.40 21.96 -14.70
C VAL A 20 -5.20 20.86 -15.43
N PRO A 21 -5.53 21.01 -16.72
CA PRO A 21 -6.15 19.92 -17.47
C PRO A 21 -5.27 18.65 -17.45
N PHE A 22 -5.87 17.46 -17.39
CA PHE A 22 -5.12 16.19 -17.43
C PHE A 22 -4.28 16.06 -18.70
N ALA A 23 -4.76 16.59 -19.83
CA ALA A 23 -4.00 16.62 -21.08
C ALA A 23 -2.67 17.39 -21.00
N ASP A 24 -2.52 18.28 -20.01
CA ASP A 24 -1.32 19.08 -19.78
C ASP A 24 -0.41 18.47 -18.70
N ILE A 25 -0.85 17.41 -18.01
CA ILE A 25 -0.01 16.66 -17.06
C ILE A 25 0.91 15.76 -17.86
N LYS A 26 2.21 15.85 -17.58
CA LYS A 26 3.20 15.08 -18.30
C LYS A 26 3.34 13.67 -17.71
N PRO A 27 3.82 12.68 -18.49
CA PRO A 27 4.09 11.34 -17.97
C PRO A 27 5.00 11.32 -16.73
N GLU A 28 6.01 12.19 -16.66
CA GLU A 28 6.90 12.30 -15.49
C GLU A 28 6.20 12.78 -14.21
N ASP A 29 5.00 13.31 -14.30
CA ASP A 29 4.18 13.72 -13.15
C ASP A 29 3.14 12.66 -12.75
N ILE A 30 3.16 11.47 -13.39
CA ILE A 30 2.19 10.39 -13.22
C ILE A 30 2.85 9.14 -12.64
N HIS A 31 2.25 8.67 -11.54
CA HIS A 31 2.60 7.45 -10.82
C HIS A 31 1.64 6.32 -11.23
N ILE A 32 2.18 5.15 -11.55
CA ILE A 32 1.41 3.95 -11.89
C ILE A 32 1.83 2.82 -10.95
N TYR A 33 0.88 2.33 -10.16
CA TYR A 33 1.02 1.08 -9.44
C TYR A 33 0.71 -0.07 -10.38
N LEU A 34 1.73 -0.84 -10.74
CA LEU A 34 1.59 -2.00 -11.60
C LEU A 34 1.28 -3.22 -10.71
N ASP A 35 0.00 -3.56 -10.58
CA ASP A 35 -0.46 -4.70 -9.78
C ASP A 35 -0.18 -6.01 -10.53
N LEU A 36 1.04 -6.53 -10.39
CA LEU A 36 1.58 -7.67 -11.13
C LEU A 36 0.89 -8.98 -10.79
N ASP A 37 0.65 -9.19 -9.50
CA ASP A 37 0.01 -10.37 -8.97
C ASP A 37 -0.87 -10.02 -7.78
N THR A 38 -2.12 -10.43 -7.89
CA THR A 38 -3.19 -10.20 -6.92
C THR A 38 -3.67 -11.52 -6.30
N LYS A 39 -3.04 -12.65 -6.65
CA LYS A 39 -3.37 -13.97 -6.13
C LYS A 39 -3.00 -14.04 -4.66
N VAL A 40 -3.95 -14.43 -3.80
CA VAL A 40 -3.73 -14.59 -2.37
C VAL A 40 -3.83 -16.07 -1.99
N GLY A 41 -2.74 -16.65 -1.50
CA GLY A 41 -2.69 -18.06 -1.14
C GLY A 41 -1.33 -18.52 -0.61
N LYS A 42 -1.13 -19.84 -0.58
CA LYS A 42 0.05 -20.50 0.02
C LYS A 42 1.38 -19.98 -0.53
N ASN A 43 1.46 -19.80 -1.85
CA ASN A 43 2.70 -19.39 -2.53
C ASN A 43 2.85 -17.86 -2.62
N THR A 44 1.89 -17.11 -2.07
CA THR A 44 1.90 -15.65 -2.09
C THR A 44 1.64 -15.13 -0.68
N CYS A 45 0.71 -14.21 -0.47
CA CYS A 45 0.28 -13.83 0.87
C CYS A 45 -0.59 -14.93 1.51
N GLY A 46 0.04 -15.83 2.25
CA GLY A 46 -0.65 -16.93 2.95
C GLY A 46 -1.58 -16.46 4.07
N GLN A 47 -1.51 -15.20 4.48
CA GLN A 47 -2.32 -14.68 5.58
C GLN A 47 -3.81 -14.61 5.22
N LYS A 48 -4.12 -14.18 3.98
CA LYS A 48 -5.48 -14.17 3.44
C LYS A 48 -6.50 -13.44 4.34
N CYS A 49 -6.13 -12.23 4.77
CA CYS A 49 -6.96 -11.36 5.61
C CYS A 49 -8.37 -11.19 5.03
N THR A 50 -9.41 -11.26 5.88
CA THR A 50 -10.80 -11.15 5.40
C THR A 50 -11.13 -9.78 4.78
N HIS A 51 -10.35 -8.75 5.12
CA HIS A 51 -10.49 -7.37 4.69
C HIS A 51 -9.48 -6.97 3.59
N CYS A 52 -8.67 -7.91 3.07
CA CYS A 52 -7.72 -7.59 2.00
C CYS A 52 -8.49 -7.14 0.74
N TRP A 53 -8.06 -6.05 0.09
CA TRP A 53 -8.71 -5.57 -1.13
C TRP A 53 -8.65 -6.61 -2.27
N PHE A 54 -7.53 -7.31 -2.46
CA PHE A 54 -7.36 -8.30 -3.53
C PHE A 54 -8.33 -9.49 -3.44
N VAL A 55 -8.84 -9.78 -2.24
CA VAL A 55 -9.80 -10.89 -2.04
C VAL A 55 -11.27 -10.43 -2.05
N ASN A 56 -11.55 -9.13 -2.12
CA ASN A 56 -12.90 -8.59 -1.97
C ASN A 56 -13.46 -7.89 -3.23
N TYR A 57 -12.62 -7.64 -4.25
CA TYR A 57 -13.02 -7.05 -5.53
C TYR A 57 -12.83 -8.04 -6.69
N GLU A 58 -13.91 -8.31 -7.44
CA GLU A 58 -13.92 -9.32 -8.51
C GLU A 58 -12.94 -9.00 -9.64
N LYS A 59 -12.77 -7.72 -9.99
CA LYS A 59 -11.89 -7.27 -11.07
C LYS A 59 -10.45 -7.73 -10.91
N VAL A 60 -9.96 -7.75 -9.66
CA VAL A 60 -8.60 -8.15 -9.32
C VAL A 60 -8.54 -9.48 -8.57
N TYR A 61 -9.65 -10.17 -8.38
CA TYR A 61 -9.60 -11.44 -7.67
C TYR A 61 -8.87 -12.49 -8.52
N ASP A 62 -7.77 -13.04 -8.01
CA ASP A 62 -7.05 -14.16 -8.64
C ASP A 62 -6.54 -13.81 -10.06
N ARG A 63 -5.98 -12.60 -10.21
CA ARG A 63 -5.42 -12.09 -11.47
C ARG A 63 -3.91 -11.90 -11.38
N SER A 64 -3.22 -12.08 -12.49
CA SER A 64 -1.80 -11.72 -12.61
C SER A 64 -1.47 -11.43 -14.07
N PHE A 65 -0.47 -10.59 -14.31
CA PHE A 65 0.25 -10.61 -15.58
C PHE A 65 1.11 -11.87 -15.66
N ALA A 66 1.59 -12.21 -16.85
CA ALA A 66 2.65 -13.20 -16.97
C ALA A 66 3.92 -12.65 -16.28
N MET A 67 4.67 -13.53 -15.61
CA MET A 67 5.76 -13.09 -14.74
C MET A 67 6.90 -12.45 -15.53
N GLU A 68 7.17 -12.99 -16.71
CA GLU A 68 8.12 -12.49 -17.70
C GLU A 68 7.65 -11.23 -18.44
N GLU A 69 6.35 -10.97 -18.47
CA GLU A 69 5.77 -9.82 -19.16
C GLU A 69 5.82 -8.55 -18.30
N GLY A 70 5.67 -8.70 -16.98
CA GLY A 70 5.68 -7.58 -16.04
C GLY A 70 6.90 -6.64 -16.15
N PRO A 71 8.15 -7.14 -16.28
CA PRO A 71 9.32 -6.31 -16.49
C PRO A 71 9.28 -5.53 -17.81
N LEU A 72 8.72 -6.13 -18.87
CA LEU A 72 8.57 -5.49 -20.18
C LEU A 72 7.53 -4.37 -20.12
N ILE A 73 6.41 -4.60 -19.43
CA ILE A 73 5.41 -3.55 -19.15
C ILE A 73 6.06 -2.41 -18.40
N LYS A 74 6.76 -2.70 -17.29
CA LYS A 74 7.44 -1.70 -16.46
C LYS A 74 8.41 -0.85 -17.30
N ALA A 75 9.33 -1.51 -18.02
CA ALA A 75 10.32 -0.82 -18.84
C ALA A 75 9.67 0.00 -19.97
N GLY A 76 8.64 -0.54 -20.63
CA GLY A 76 7.90 0.15 -21.67
C GLY A 76 7.23 1.43 -21.17
N LEU A 77 6.59 1.39 -20.00
CA LEU A 77 5.97 2.56 -19.39
C LEU A 77 7.00 3.57 -18.85
N GLU A 78 8.08 3.13 -18.22
CA GLU A 78 9.16 4.02 -17.78
C GLU A 78 9.85 4.72 -18.94
N SER A 79 9.98 4.07 -20.10
CA SER A 79 10.53 4.68 -21.32
C SER A 79 9.67 5.83 -21.86
N GLN A 80 8.39 5.89 -21.47
CA GLN A 80 7.46 6.98 -21.78
C GLN A 80 7.50 8.10 -20.72
N GLY A 81 8.26 7.92 -19.64
CA GLY A 81 8.43 8.90 -18.57
C GLY A 81 7.64 8.63 -17.29
N PHE A 82 6.78 7.61 -17.26
CA PHE A 82 5.97 7.32 -16.06
C PHE A 82 6.82 6.84 -14.87
N HIS A 83 6.38 7.18 -13.65
CA HIS A 83 6.89 6.55 -12.43
C HIS A 83 6.12 5.24 -12.17
N VAL A 84 6.78 4.09 -12.37
CA VAL A 84 6.12 2.77 -12.29
C VAL A 84 6.59 1.98 -11.07
N TYR A 85 5.63 1.60 -10.23
CA TYR A 85 5.87 0.90 -8.97
C TYR A 85 5.30 -0.51 -9.06
N PRO A 86 6.13 -1.57 -9.16
CA PRO A 86 5.64 -2.94 -9.18
C PRO A 86 5.02 -3.27 -7.81
N ARG A 87 3.79 -3.78 -7.83
CA ARG A 87 3.08 -4.25 -6.64
C ARG A 87 2.70 -5.71 -6.78
N TYR A 88 2.84 -6.43 -5.68
CA TYR A 88 2.46 -7.83 -5.54
C TYR A 88 2.00 -8.05 -4.10
N VAL A 89 1.26 -9.12 -3.87
CA VAL A 89 0.57 -9.33 -2.59
C VAL A 89 1.48 -9.60 -1.39
N ASP A 90 2.78 -9.88 -1.57
CA ASP A 90 3.82 -10.05 -0.54
C ASP A 90 5.20 -10.11 -1.25
N SER A 91 6.22 -9.40 -0.75
CA SER A 91 7.57 -9.43 -1.36
C SER A 91 8.22 -10.81 -1.32
N PHE A 92 7.90 -11.62 -0.33
CA PHE A 92 8.44 -12.99 -0.23
C PHE A 92 7.55 -14.02 -0.95
N ALA A 93 6.57 -13.59 -1.75
CA ALA A 93 5.80 -14.47 -2.61
C ALA A 93 6.70 -15.23 -3.58
N TYR A 94 6.34 -16.48 -3.89
CA TYR A 94 7.08 -17.36 -4.79
C TYR A 94 8.56 -17.49 -4.40
N ASP A 95 8.84 -17.61 -3.10
CA ASP A 95 10.21 -17.65 -2.55
C ASP A 95 11.06 -16.45 -3.01
N GLY A 96 10.41 -15.29 -3.08
CA GLY A 96 10.96 -13.97 -3.45
C GLY A 96 11.31 -13.82 -4.94
N GLU A 97 10.64 -14.56 -5.83
CA GLU A 97 10.88 -14.47 -7.28
C GLU A 97 10.67 -13.05 -7.83
N PHE A 98 9.65 -12.33 -7.36
CA PHE A 98 9.46 -10.93 -7.74
C PHE A 98 10.61 -10.03 -7.28
N MET A 99 11.19 -10.26 -6.09
CA MET A 99 12.34 -9.49 -5.64
C MET A 99 13.55 -9.69 -6.57
N ARG A 100 13.79 -10.93 -7.02
CA ARG A 100 14.85 -11.23 -8.00
C ARG A 100 14.65 -10.52 -9.33
N ILE A 101 13.40 -10.45 -9.79
CA ILE A 101 13.05 -9.87 -11.09
C ILE A 101 13.15 -8.34 -11.07
N TYR A 102 12.60 -7.70 -10.04
CA TYR A 102 12.45 -6.25 -10.02
C TYR A 102 13.56 -5.52 -9.26
N GLY A 103 14.37 -6.23 -8.46
CA GLY A 103 15.34 -5.60 -7.57
C GLY A 103 14.65 -4.74 -6.50
N PRO A 104 15.32 -3.69 -5.97
CA PRO A 104 14.74 -2.86 -4.93
C PRO A 104 13.59 -2.06 -5.53
N ALA A 105 12.38 -2.34 -5.04
CA ALA A 105 11.17 -1.65 -5.44
C ALA A 105 10.53 -0.95 -4.24
N ASN A 106 9.75 0.06 -4.54
CA ASN A 106 8.90 0.75 -3.59
C ASN A 106 7.46 0.45 -3.98
N ASN A 107 6.63 -0.05 -3.05
CA ASN A 107 5.21 -0.27 -3.32
C ASN A 107 4.36 1.01 -3.15
N ARG A 108 5.00 2.10 -2.73
CA ARG A 108 4.46 3.44 -2.42
C ARG A 108 5.60 4.44 -2.31
N GLU A 109 5.28 5.73 -2.24
CA GLU A 109 6.26 6.80 -2.11
C GLU A 109 5.96 7.61 -0.84
N PHE A 110 6.91 7.69 0.08
CA PHE A 110 6.81 8.50 1.30
C PHE A 110 7.77 9.67 1.27
N ARG A 111 7.28 10.83 1.70
CA ARG A 111 8.07 12.05 1.80
C ARG A 111 7.86 12.72 3.14
N GLN A 112 8.74 13.66 3.44
CA GLN A 112 8.73 14.47 4.63
C GLN A 112 9.02 15.93 4.28
N ASP A 113 8.76 16.80 5.25
CA ASP A 113 9.00 18.25 5.16
C ASP A 113 8.27 18.94 4.00
N ALA A 114 8.44 20.26 3.93
CA ALA A 114 7.82 21.09 2.89
C ALA A 114 8.42 20.85 1.50
N ASP A 115 9.70 20.48 1.45
CA ASP A 115 10.47 20.33 0.20
C ASP A 115 10.37 18.92 -0.41
N HIS A 116 9.43 18.10 0.08
CA HIS A 116 9.17 16.76 -0.44
C HIS A 116 10.42 15.86 -0.39
N THR A 117 11.17 15.89 0.72
CA THR A 117 12.37 15.06 0.85
C THR A 117 11.94 13.60 1.02
N PRO A 118 12.53 12.62 0.30
CA PRO A 118 12.28 11.21 0.53
C PRO A 118 12.66 10.80 1.97
N THR A 119 11.88 9.90 2.57
CA THR A 119 12.24 9.37 3.91
C THR A 119 13.36 8.34 3.81
N GLU A 120 14.09 8.11 4.91
CA GLU A 120 15.14 7.07 4.97
C GLU A 120 14.60 5.67 4.65
N THR A 121 13.35 5.40 5.03
CA THR A 121 12.63 4.16 4.75
C THR A 121 12.54 3.87 3.24
N MET A 122 12.49 4.92 2.41
CA MET A 122 12.40 4.79 0.95
C MET A 122 13.75 4.73 0.24
N ALA A 123 14.86 5.01 0.93
CA ALA A 123 16.17 5.20 0.30
C ALA A 123 16.74 3.92 -0.33
N LYS A 124 16.41 2.74 0.21
CA LYS A 124 16.94 1.44 -0.23
C LYS A 124 15.82 0.43 -0.59
N GLY A 125 14.66 0.86 -1.06
CA GLY A 125 13.56 -0.06 -1.40
C GLY A 125 12.77 -0.57 -0.18
N ASP A 126 11.50 -0.91 -0.38
CA ASP A 126 10.56 -1.37 0.66
C ASP A 126 10.02 -2.79 0.37
N ALA A 127 10.51 -3.78 1.12
CA ALA A 127 10.01 -5.15 1.05
C ALA A 127 8.77 -5.29 1.95
N TRP A 128 7.59 -5.08 1.38
CA TRP A 128 6.33 -5.24 2.10
C TRP A 128 5.98 -6.72 2.28
N THR A 129 5.60 -7.10 3.49
CA THR A 129 5.17 -8.45 3.82
C THR A 129 4.04 -8.46 4.85
N SER A 130 3.26 -9.54 4.84
CA SER A 130 2.36 -9.90 5.93
C SER A 130 3.09 -10.30 7.21
N GLY A 131 4.40 -10.57 7.16
CA GLY A 131 5.21 -11.08 8.27
C GLY A 131 5.22 -12.60 8.37
N ARG A 132 4.18 -13.27 7.85
CA ARG A 132 4.07 -14.73 7.85
C ARG A 132 5.24 -15.46 7.16
N PRO A 133 5.75 -15.04 6.00
CA PRO A 133 6.89 -15.72 5.36
C PRO A 133 8.13 -15.78 6.27
N LEU A 134 8.36 -14.73 7.06
CA LEU A 134 9.52 -14.65 7.95
C LEU A 134 9.38 -15.50 9.23
N LEU A 135 8.25 -16.19 9.43
CA LEU A 135 8.10 -17.21 10.46
C LEU A 135 8.52 -18.62 10.01
N ALA A 136 8.72 -18.84 8.71
CA ALA A 136 9.19 -20.11 8.18
C ALA A 136 10.64 -20.42 8.61
N ASP A 137 11.08 -21.66 8.46
CA ASP A 137 12.43 -22.08 8.87
C ASP A 137 13.53 -21.43 8.00
N ASN A 138 13.22 -21.14 6.74
CA ASN A 138 14.13 -20.50 5.77
C ASN A 138 14.13 -18.96 5.84
N TRP A 139 13.65 -18.36 6.93
CA TRP A 139 13.57 -16.90 7.07
C TRP A 139 14.91 -16.17 6.87
N MET A 140 16.04 -16.81 7.21
CA MET A 140 17.39 -16.26 6.95
C MET A 140 17.64 -16.14 5.44
N GLU A 141 17.35 -17.20 4.68
CA GLU A 141 17.51 -17.22 3.22
C GLU A 141 16.62 -16.18 2.53
N LEU A 142 15.41 -15.96 3.06
CA LEU A 142 14.52 -14.91 2.58
C LEU A 142 15.09 -13.50 2.85
N LEU A 143 15.69 -13.27 4.02
CA LEU A 143 16.32 -11.99 4.34
C LEU A 143 17.62 -11.77 3.56
N ASP A 144 18.41 -12.82 3.32
CA ASP A 144 19.56 -12.78 2.39
C ASP A 144 19.11 -12.39 0.99
N LEU A 145 18.06 -13.04 0.48
CA LEU A 145 17.48 -12.69 -0.80
C LEU A 145 17.03 -11.23 -0.87
N ALA A 146 16.38 -10.72 0.18
CA ALA A 146 15.97 -9.32 0.23
C ALA A 146 17.16 -8.37 0.13
N ARG A 147 18.24 -8.67 0.85
CA ARG A 147 19.48 -7.87 0.84
C ARG A 147 20.19 -7.94 -0.49
N GLU A 148 20.37 -9.15 -1.04
CA GLU A 148 20.98 -9.37 -2.36
C GLU A 148 20.19 -8.69 -3.47
N SER A 149 18.87 -8.61 -3.32
CA SER A 149 17.97 -7.87 -4.22
C SER A 149 17.96 -6.36 -3.95
N GLY A 150 18.79 -5.85 -3.04
CA GLY A 150 19.01 -4.42 -2.79
C GLY A 150 18.02 -3.75 -1.82
N TYR A 151 17.14 -4.50 -1.16
CA TYR A 151 16.19 -3.93 -0.20
C TYR A 151 16.88 -3.55 1.12
N GLY A 152 16.50 -2.41 1.70
CA GLY A 152 17.00 -1.93 2.98
C GLY A 152 15.90 -1.78 4.05
N THR A 153 14.63 -1.88 3.67
CA THR A 153 13.49 -1.79 4.58
C THR A 153 12.62 -3.04 4.46
N ILE A 154 12.20 -3.59 5.60
CA ILE A 154 11.12 -4.58 5.69
C ILE A 154 9.88 -3.89 6.26
N SER A 155 8.80 -3.84 5.48
CA SER A 155 7.51 -3.31 5.93
C SER A 155 6.56 -4.41 6.35
N ILE A 156 5.95 -4.27 7.52
CA ILE A 156 5.00 -5.25 8.06
C ILE A 156 3.67 -4.56 8.38
N THR A 157 2.57 -5.17 7.95
CA THR A 157 1.23 -4.71 8.38
C THR A 157 0.88 -5.34 9.73
N TYR A 158 0.70 -4.50 10.74
CA TYR A 158 0.45 -4.91 12.12
C TYR A 158 -1.03 -4.94 12.46
N HIS A 159 -1.45 -6.05 13.09
CA HIS A 159 -2.82 -6.27 13.54
C HIS A 159 -2.83 -6.78 14.99
N GLY A 160 -2.88 -5.85 15.94
CA GLY A 160 -2.95 -6.17 17.35
C GLY A 160 -3.48 -4.99 18.15
N VAL A 161 -4.08 -5.28 19.30
CA VAL A 161 -4.47 -4.26 20.29
C VAL A 161 -3.48 -4.33 21.45
N ILE A 162 -3.07 -3.16 21.94
CA ILE A 162 -2.12 -3.03 23.05
C ILE A 162 -2.87 -2.70 24.34
N ASP A 163 -2.60 -3.46 25.40
CA ASP A 163 -3.15 -3.23 26.73
C ASP A 163 -2.38 -2.14 27.50
N GLU A 164 -2.82 -1.82 28.72
CA GLU A 164 -2.16 -0.86 29.60
C GLU A 164 -0.75 -1.28 30.06
N ASN A 165 -0.38 -2.56 29.92
CA ASN A 165 0.94 -3.09 30.27
C ASN A 165 1.91 -3.06 29.08
N LEU A 166 1.50 -2.47 27.95
CA LEU A 166 2.23 -2.48 26.69
C LEU A 166 2.51 -3.91 26.20
N ALA A 167 1.51 -4.78 26.32
CA ALA A 167 1.50 -6.13 25.80
C ALA A 167 0.41 -6.28 24.71
N VAL A 168 0.64 -7.18 23.76
CA VAL A 168 -0.36 -7.53 22.76
C VAL A 168 -1.48 -8.35 23.39
N VAL A 169 -2.72 -7.94 23.17
CA VAL A 169 -3.90 -8.72 23.53
C VAL A 169 -4.09 -9.84 22.50
N ASP A 170 -3.73 -11.07 22.86
CA ASP A 170 -3.77 -12.27 21.99
C ASP A 170 -4.77 -13.33 22.49
N ASP A 171 -5.93 -12.88 22.96
CA ASP A 171 -7.05 -13.74 23.43
C ASP A 171 -8.11 -13.99 22.34
N GLY A 172 -7.83 -13.56 21.10
CA GLY A 172 -8.78 -13.63 19.98
C GLY A 172 -9.79 -12.47 19.93
N SER A 173 -9.67 -11.46 20.80
CA SER A 173 -10.55 -10.28 20.80
C SER A 173 -10.32 -9.33 19.62
N TYR A 174 -9.22 -9.47 18.88
CA TYR A 174 -8.99 -8.66 17.68
C TYR A 174 -10.13 -8.87 16.66
N PRO A 175 -10.84 -7.81 16.25
CA PRO A 175 -12.14 -7.98 15.59
C PRO A 175 -12.03 -8.45 14.13
N ILE A 176 -10.86 -8.29 13.51
CA ILE A 176 -10.65 -8.62 12.10
C ILE A 176 -10.03 -10.03 11.98
N LYS A 177 -10.75 -10.94 11.31
CA LYS A 177 -10.31 -12.34 11.21
C LYS A 177 -9.26 -12.57 10.11
N GLY A 178 -8.48 -13.63 10.29
CA GLY A 178 -7.50 -14.08 9.30
C GLY A 178 -6.33 -13.11 9.11
N VAL A 179 -6.05 -12.25 10.10
CA VAL A 179 -4.92 -11.31 10.07
C VAL A 179 -3.67 -11.90 10.72
N PHE A 180 -2.51 -11.34 10.39
CA PHE A 180 -1.26 -11.71 11.04
C PHE A 180 -1.25 -11.14 12.46
N SER A 181 -1.26 -12.01 13.48
CA SER A 181 -1.37 -11.59 14.89
C SER A 181 -0.23 -10.64 15.28
N GLY A 182 -0.56 -9.62 16.06
CA GLY A 182 0.43 -8.72 16.65
C GLY A 182 1.50 -9.45 17.45
N ALA A 183 1.15 -10.55 18.15
CA ALA A 183 2.10 -11.34 18.93
C ALA A 183 3.16 -12.01 18.05
N LEU A 184 2.75 -12.45 16.84
CA LEU A 184 3.67 -13.01 15.85
C LEU A 184 4.61 -11.96 15.25
N THR A 185 4.22 -10.67 15.29
CA THR A 185 5.08 -9.58 14.81
C THR A 185 6.33 -9.45 15.68
N GLU A 186 6.23 -9.60 17.01
CA GLU A 186 7.40 -9.56 17.90
C GLU A 186 8.46 -10.60 17.51
N GLU A 187 8.03 -11.82 17.18
CA GLU A 187 8.95 -12.88 16.74
C GLU A 187 9.61 -12.55 15.39
N VAL A 188 8.87 -11.94 14.45
CA VAL A 188 9.45 -11.47 13.17
C VAL A 188 10.50 -10.38 13.41
N LEU A 189 10.20 -9.41 14.29
CA LEU A 189 11.16 -8.35 14.65
C LEU A 189 12.42 -8.93 15.28
N ARG A 190 12.27 -9.90 16.19
CA ARG A 190 13.40 -10.60 16.80
C ARG A 190 14.26 -11.32 15.76
N ARG A 191 13.65 -11.93 14.74
CA ARG A 191 14.35 -12.58 13.63
C ARG A 191 15.12 -11.57 12.79
N ILE A 192 14.49 -10.47 12.37
CA ILE A 192 15.16 -9.38 11.63
C ILE A 192 16.34 -8.82 12.45
N GLY A 193 16.16 -8.59 13.76
CA GLY A 193 17.23 -8.16 14.65
C GLY A 193 18.40 -9.15 14.69
N LYS A 194 18.11 -10.45 14.86
CA LYS A 194 19.14 -11.51 14.82
C LYS A 194 19.87 -11.55 13.48
N TYR A 195 19.17 -11.36 12.37
CA TYR A 195 19.79 -11.29 11.05
C TYR A 195 20.74 -10.09 10.93
N ASN A 196 20.28 -8.91 11.36
CA ASN A 196 21.11 -7.70 11.35
C ASN A 196 22.37 -7.85 12.22
N GLU A 197 22.27 -8.49 13.39
CA GLU A 197 23.42 -8.82 14.23
C GLU A 197 24.39 -9.80 13.54
N HIS A 198 23.85 -10.87 12.95
CA HIS A 198 24.64 -11.83 12.20
C HIS A 198 25.40 -11.16 11.05
N TRP A 199 24.71 -10.35 10.25
CA TRP A 199 25.30 -9.66 9.11
C TRP A 199 26.42 -8.71 9.53
N ARG A 200 26.20 -7.88 10.56
CA ARG A 200 27.24 -6.99 11.09
C ARG A 200 28.50 -7.75 11.53
N ALA A 201 28.34 -8.94 12.10
CA ALA A 201 29.48 -9.77 12.50
C ALA A 201 30.24 -10.37 11.30
N VAL A 202 29.58 -10.58 10.15
CA VAL A 202 30.17 -11.19 8.95
C VAL A 202 30.74 -10.15 7.98
N SER A 203 30.01 -9.06 7.72
CA SER A 203 30.40 -8.02 6.75
C SER A 203 31.30 -6.94 7.34
N GLY A 204 31.20 -6.68 8.65
CA GLY A 204 31.88 -5.56 9.31
C GLY A 204 31.23 -4.18 9.03
N GLU A 205 30.13 -4.12 8.29
CA GLU A 205 29.42 -2.90 7.94
C GLU A 205 28.23 -2.69 8.88
N SER A 206 28.31 -1.69 9.75
CA SER A 206 27.26 -1.36 10.72
C SER A 206 26.02 -0.72 10.10
N ASP A 207 26.22 -0.01 8.99
CA ASP A 207 25.24 0.92 8.42
C ASP A 207 24.30 0.24 7.42
N ASP A 208 24.43 -1.08 7.25
CA ASP A 208 23.66 -1.86 6.29
C ASP A 208 22.55 -2.70 6.97
N ALA A 209 22.15 -2.38 8.20
CA ALA A 209 21.05 -3.09 8.85
C ALA A 209 19.71 -2.85 8.14
N PHE A 210 18.86 -3.89 8.08
CA PHE A 210 17.47 -3.69 7.66
C PHE A 210 16.76 -2.75 8.64
N ARG A 211 16.11 -1.74 8.08
CA ARG A 211 15.11 -0.92 8.77
C ARG A 211 13.79 -1.66 8.83
N VAL A 212 12.97 -1.37 9.84
CA VAL A 212 11.62 -1.92 9.99
C VAL A 212 10.58 -0.82 9.99
N ASN A 213 9.63 -0.94 9.07
CA ASN A 213 8.46 -0.07 8.99
C ASN A 213 7.19 -0.84 9.38
N ILE A 214 6.42 -0.32 10.33
CA ILE A 214 5.18 -0.93 10.79
C ILE A 214 3.98 -0.12 10.33
N GLY A 215 3.08 -0.75 9.56
CA GLY A 215 1.78 -0.20 9.23
C GLY A 215 0.71 -0.66 10.22
N VAL A 216 0.24 0.22 11.11
CA VAL A 216 -0.86 -0.05 12.04
C VAL A 216 -2.19 0.26 11.36
N THR A 217 -3.12 -0.69 11.39
CA THR A 217 -4.51 -0.48 10.93
C THR A 217 -5.38 0.04 12.07
N VAL A 218 -5.95 1.24 11.90
CA VAL A 218 -6.75 1.96 12.89
C VAL A 218 -8.22 1.91 12.51
N GLY A 219 -9.06 1.34 13.37
CA GLY A 219 -10.51 1.40 13.28
C GLY A 219 -11.13 1.78 14.63
N ARG A 220 -12.46 1.69 14.75
CA ARG A 220 -13.17 2.10 15.98
C ARG A 220 -12.65 1.41 17.24
N HIS A 221 -12.15 0.18 17.11
CA HIS A 221 -11.61 -0.62 18.21
C HIS A 221 -10.28 -0.11 18.79
N ASN A 222 -9.53 0.75 18.10
CA ASN A 222 -8.18 1.16 18.53
C ASN A 222 -7.78 2.61 18.15
N HIS A 223 -8.73 3.47 17.76
CA HIS A 223 -8.46 4.85 17.33
C HIS A 223 -8.34 5.90 18.46
N GLY A 224 -8.80 5.57 19.67
CA GLY A 224 -8.81 6.53 20.77
C GLY A 224 -7.41 6.92 21.21
N ARG A 225 -7.23 8.14 21.72
CA ARG A 225 -5.94 8.67 22.20
C ARG A 225 -5.12 7.69 23.02
N GLN A 226 -5.74 7.04 24.01
CA GLN A 226 -5.04 6.07 24.88
C GLN A 226 -4.50 4.87 24.09
N SER A 227 -5.24 4.39 23.10
CA SER A 227 -4.78 3.31 22.21
C SER A 227 -3.62 3.76 21.33
N LEU A 228 -3.72 4.94 20.73
CA LEU A 228 -2.65 5.53 19.93
C LEU A 228 -1.36 5.75 20.75
N GLU A 229 -1.48 6.26 21.97
CA GLU A 229 -0.37 6.43 22.90
C GLU A 229 0.28 5.08 23.27
N ARG A 230 -0.52 4.04 23.51
CA ARG A 230 0.00 2.69 23.76
C ARG A 230 0.78 2.14 22.57
N TYR A 231 0.33 2.37 21.34
CA TYR A 231 1.11 2.00 20.15
C TYR A 231 2.46 2.73 20.11
N VAL A 232 2.48 4.03 20.40
CA VAL A 232 3.73 4.81 20.46
C VAL A 232 4.71 4.22 21.47
N HIS A 233 4.27 3.99 22.71
CA HIS A 233 5.13 3.42 23.75
C HIS A 233 5.56 1.98 23.45
N TYR A 234 4.67 1.18 22.88
CA TYR A 234 4.94 -0.19 22.49
C TYR A 234 6.00 -0.28 21.39
N PHE A 235 5.90 0.53 20.33
CA PHE A 235 6.89 0.52 19.24
C PHE A 235 8.21 1.19 19.61
N ASN A 236 8.21 2.18 20.51
CA ASN A 236 9.43 2.66 21.15
C ASN A 236 10.18 1.53 21.87
N LYS A 237 9.47 0.70 22.65
CA LYS A 237 10.05 -0.45 23.34
C LYS A 237 10.63 -1.49 22.37
N LEU A 238 9.97 -1.69 21.22
CA LEU A 238 10.42 -2.67 20.22
C LEU A 238 11.58 -2.19 19.34
N GLY A 239 11.83 -0.88 19.27
CA GLY A 239 12.94 -0.32 18.49
C GLY A 239 12.77 -0.48 16.98
N VAL A 240 11.59 -0.11 16.45
CA VAL A 240 11.35 -0.01 15.00
C VAL A 240 11.75 1.35 14.45
N ASP A 241 11.89 1.50 13.13
CA ASP A 241 12.35 2.73 12.49
C ASP A 241 11.22 3.65 12.04
N THR A 242 10.07 3.09 11.68
CA THR A 242 8.89 3.85 11.23
C THR A 242 7.61 3.19 11.72
N VAL A 243 6.66 4.01 12.17
CA VAL A 243 5.29 3.57 12.48
C VAL A 243 4.32 4.43 11.69
N ARG A 244 3.60 3.80 10.76
CA ARG A 244 2.60 4.43 9.91
C ARG A 244 1.20 4.03 10.34
N PHE A 245 0.33 5.01 10.57
CA PHE A 245 -1.08 4.76 10.86
C PHE A 245 -1.92 4.82 9.58
N ASN A 246 -2.74 3.79 9.38
CA ASN A 246 -3.64 3.63 8.25
C ASN A 246 -5.07 3.52 8.78
N ASN A 247 -6.05 4.14 8.12
CA ASN A 247 -7.44 3.97 8.52
C ASN A 247 -7.99 2.66 7.96
N TYR A 248 -8.80 1.98 8.77
CA TYR A 248 -9.49 0.76 8.39
C TYR A 248 -10.58 1.07 7.36
N ALA A 249 -10.48 0.46 6.19
CA ALA A 249 -11.56 0.43 5.21
C ALA A 249 -12.24 -0.94 5.21
N ALA A 250 -13.57 -0.95 5.24
CA ALA A 250 -14.38 -2.18 5.21
C ALA A 250 -14.47 -2.75 3.79
N HIS A 251 -13.34 -3.16 3.23
CA HIS A 251 -13.33 -3.84 1.94
C HIS A 251 -14.23 -5.07 1.98
N GLY A 252 -15.18 -5.09 1.05
CA GLY A 252 -16.20 -6.13 0.96
C GLY A 252 -17.27 -6.11 2.06
N GLY A 253 -17.33 -5.08 2.90
CA GLY A 253 -18.42 -4.82 3.84
C GLY A 253 -18.47 -5.73 5.08
N LYS A 254 -17.43 -6.51 5.36
CA LYS A 254 -17.45 -7.52 6.45
C LYS A 254 -17.41 -6.95 7.86
N HIS A 255 -16.71 -5.83 8.06
CA HIS A 255 -16.58 -5.18 9.38
C HIS A 255 -16.84 -3.66 9.28
N ALA A 256 -17.95 -3.27 8.64
CA ALA A 256 -18.30 -1.86 8.42
C ALA A 256 -18.42 -1.05 9.73
N GLU A 257 -18.75 -1.71 10.83
CA GLU A 257 -18.80 -1.14 12.17
C GLU A 257 -17.44 -0.60 12.66
N LEU A 258 -16.32 -1.09 12.11
CA LEU A 258 -14.98 -0.66 12.50
C LEU A 258 -14.51 0.62 11.77
N GLN A 259 -15.20 1.07 10.72
CA GLN A 259 -14.82 2.28 9.99
C GLN A 259 -15.02 3.52 10.85
N LEU A 260 -14.06 4.44 10.82
CA LEU A 260 -14.15 5.72 11.55
C LEU A 260 -15.11 6.69 10.85
N SER A 261 -15.78 7.54 11.64
CA SER A 261 -16.49 8.73 11.14
C SER A 261 -15.50 9.86 10.82
N HIS A 262 -15.98 10.90 10.13
CA HIS A 262 -15.18 12.09 9.83
C HIS A 262 -14.69 12.79 11.11
N GLU A 263 -15.51 12.83 12.15
CA GLU A 263 -15.13 13.38 13.46
C GLU A 263 -14.07 12.53 14.16
N GLU A 264 -14.20 11.21 14.10
CA GLU A 264 -13.23 10.25 14.65
C GLU A 264 -11.88 10.37 13.95
N ILE A 265 -11.86 10.47 12.61
CA ILE A 265 -10.64 10.71 11.81
C ILE A 265 -9.99 12.05 12.21
N ALA A 266 -10.77 13.12 12.28
CA ALA A 266 -10.26 14.44 12.64
C ALA A 266 -9.71 14.48 14.08
N GLN A 267 -10.29 13.71 15.00
CA GLN A 267 -9.78 13.57 16.36
C GLN A 267 -8.48 12.77 16.39
N ALA A 268 -8.39 11.65 15.65
CA ALA A 268 -7.17 10.87 15.56
C ALA A 268 -5.99 11.69 15.01
N TYR A 269 -6.21 12.55 14.01
CA TYR A 269 -5.16 13.48 13.55
C TYR A 269 -4.68 14.44 14.64
N ARG A 270 -5.60 15.00 15.46
CA ARG A 270 -5.23 15.86 16.59
C ARG A 270 -4.43 15.08 17.63
N ASP A 271 -4.87 13.87 17.96
CA ASP A 271 -4.21 13.02 18.94
C ASP A 271 -2.82 12.61 18.47
N LEU A 272 -2.66 12.18 17.22
CA LEU A 272 -1.35 11.84 16.63
C LEU A 272 -0.40 13.04 16.61
N LYS A 273 -0.91 14.23 16.25
CA LYS A 273 -0.13 15.46 16.24
C LYS A 273 0.33 15.83 17.66
N GLU A 274 -0.56 15.76 18.64
CA GLU A 274 -0.22 16.06 20.02
C GLU A 274 0.79 15.03 20.57
N LEU A 275 0.61 13.74 20.29
CA LEU A 275 1.58 12.71 20.66
C LEU A 275 2.95 12.99 20.05
N HIS A 276 3.02 13.37 18.77
CA HIS A 276 4.27 13.76 18.11
C HIS A 276 4.94 14.99 18.75
N GLU A 277 4.18 15.90 19.35
CA GLU A 277 4.73 17.10 20.00
C GLU A 277 5.08 16.88 21.48
N THR A 278 4.53 15.85 22.11
CA THR A 278 4.58 15.67 23.57
C THR A 278 5.25 14.39 24.05
N VAL A 279 5.38 13.37 23.19
CA VAL A 279 5.96 12.06 23.51
C VAL A 279 7.20 11.83 22.63
N GLU A 280 8.32 11.46 23.23
CA GLU A 280 9.54 11.08 22.49
C GLU A 280 9.31 9.80 21.70
N MET A 281 9.63 9.84 20.41
CA MET A 281 9.51 8.71 19.48
C MET A 281 10.89 8.33 18.98
N SER A 282 11.30 7.08 19.19
CA SER A 282 12.54 6.52 18.63
C SER A 282 12.40 6.16 17.15
N PHE A 283 11.23 6.38 16.57
CA PHE A 283 10.85 6.06 15.20
C PHE A 283 10.27 7.29 14.50
N GLN A 284 10.27 7.27 13.17
CA GLN A 284 9.52 8.25 12.38
C GLN A 284 8.02 7.93 12.39
N LEU A 285 7.20 8.89 12.80
CA LEU A 285 5.75 8.81 12.65
C LEU A 285 5.35 9.02 11.19
N GLY A 286 4.46 8.18 10.66
CA GLY A 286 3.83 8.38 9.36
C GLY A 286 2.30 8.33 9.46
N VAL A 287 1.62 9.10 8.60
CA VAL A 287 0.17 8.98 8.42
C VAL A 287 -0.13 8.80 6.95
N SER A 288 -0.88 7.74 6.64
CA SER A 288 -1.30 7.41 5.28
C SER A 288 -2.29 8.45 4.72
N GLU A 289 -2.26 8.75 3.42
CA GLU A 289 -3.35 9.47 2.75
C GLU A 289 -4.66 8.67 2.81
N ASP A 290 -4.56 7.34 2.84
CA ASP A 290 -5.67 6.43 3.10
C ASP A 290 -6.31 6.66 4.48
N PHE A 291 -5.67 7.42 5.38
CA PHE A 291 -6.26 7.76 6.67
C PHE A 291 -7.50 8.67 6.53
N GLY A 292 -7.59 9.42 5.42
CA GLY A 292 -8.68 10.35 5.12
C GLY A 292 -8.23 11.81 5.23
N THR A 293 -9.03 12.73 4.70
CA THR A 293 -8.66 14.16 4.58
C THR A 293 -9.24 15.03 5.70
N PHE A 294 -10.16 14.49 6.48
CA PHE A 294 -10.86 15.22 7.53
C PHE A 294 -9.93 15.56 8.70
N GLY A 295 -9.63 16.85 8.88
CA GLY A 295 -8.77 17.32 9.97
C GLY A 295 -7.27 17.24 9.69
N ILE A 296 -6.85 16.74 8.53
CA ILE A 296 -5.43 16.56 8.14
C ILE A 296 -4.60 17.86 8.27
N LYS A 297 -5.23 19.02 8.11
CA LYS A 297 -4.59 20.34 8.26
C LYS A 297 -3.82 20.53 9.57
N VAL A 298 -4.20 19.83 10.65
CA VAL A 298 -3.50 19.92 11.94
C VAL A 298 -2.08 19.35 11.87
N MET A 299 -1.81 18.46 10.91
CA MET A 299 -0.49 17.86 10.71
C MET A 299 0.53 18.85 10.16
N GLY A 300 0.09 19.94 9.53
CA GLY A 300 0.99 20.93 8.93
C GLY A 300 1.72 20.44 7.68
N PHE A 301 1.19 19.43 7.00
CA PHE A 301 1.73 18.94 5.73
C PHE A 301 1.63 20.01 4.61
N PRO A 302 2.40 19.85 3.51
CA PRO A 302 2.26 20.71 2.33
C PRO A 302 0.82 20.74 1.81
N GLY A 303 0.43 21.86 1.18
CA GLY A 303 -0.97 22.08 0.76
C GLY A 303 -1.51 21.10 -0.29
N HIS A 304 -0.64 20.35 -0.95
CA HIS A 304 -1.03 19.30 -1.89
C HIS A 304 -1.48 18.01 -1.19
N VAL A 305 -1.04 17.80 0.06
CA VAL A 305 -1.37 16.64 0.91
C VAL A 305 -2.78 16.81 1.47
N GLY A 306 -3.54 15.70 1.50
CA GLY A 306 -4.97 15.74 1.84
C GLY A 306 -5.89 15.97 0.64
N TRP A 307 -5.33 15.91 -0.58
CA TRP A 307 -6.07 15.85 -1.83
C TRP A 307 -5.74 14.55 -2.55
N CYS A 308 -6.69 13.62 -2.60
CA CYS A 308 -6.49 12.31 -3.24
C CYS A 308 -6.12 12.46 -4.73
N ARG A 309 -4.95 11.93 -5.09
CA ARG A 309 -4.37 11.99 -6.45
C ARG A 309 -4.76 10.84 -7.37
N ALA A 310 -5.45 9.84 -6.82
CA ALA A 310 -5.87 8.63 -7.52
C ALA A 310 -6.73 8.97 -8.76
N GLY A 311 -6.54 8.40 -9.93
CA GLY A 311 -7.28 8.75 -11.15
C GLY A 311 -6.97 10.13 -11.72
N ARG A 312 -5.82 10.71 -11.37
CA ARG A 312 -5.32 11.97 -11.92
C ARG A 312 -3.80 11.98 -12.07
N GLN A 313 -3.07 11.74 -10.98
CA GLN A 313 -1.61 11.61 -10.96
C GLN A 313 -1.15 10.28 -10.37
N LEU A 314 -2.05 9.53 -9.73
CA LEU A 314 -1.82 8.15 -9.32
C LEU A 314 -2.84 7.25 -10.02
N PHE A 315 -2.39 6.17 -10.63
CA PHE A 315 -3.25 5.15 -11.22
C PHE A 315 -2.79 3.76 -10.79
N ALA A 316 -3.68 2.78 -10.88
CA ALA A 316 -3.28 1.37 -10.87
C ALA A 316 -3.45 0.77 -12.27
N ALA A 317 -2.48 -0.03 -12.71
CA ALA A 317 -2.59 -0.90 -13.86
C ALA A 317 -2.86 -2.32 -13.35
N ILE A 318 -4.04 -2.86 -13.68
CA ILE A 318 -4.48 -4.18 -13.22
C ILE A 318 -4.61 -5.17 -14.39
N PRO A 319 -4.28 -6.45 -14.19
CA PRO A 319 -4.39 -7.47 -15.23
C PRO A 319 -5.84 -7.81 -15.56
N THR A 320 -6.16 -7.90 -16.85
CA THR A 320 -7.48 -8.29 -17.36
C THR A 320 -7.35 -9.40 -18.41
N PRO A 321 -8.44 -10.13 -18.73
CA PRO A 321 -8.43 -11.00 -19.91
C PRO A 321 -8.01 -10.22 -21.16
N GLU A 322 -7.17 -10.83 -21.99
CA GLU A 322 -6.68 -10.20 -23.21
C GLU A 322 -7.82 -9.99 -24.21
N GLU A 323 -7.84 -8.81 -24.84
CA GLU A 323 -8.82 -8.43 -25.85
C GLU A 323 -8.11 -7.81 -27.06
N THR A 324 -8.27 -8.41 -28.24
CA THR A 324 -7.73 -7.85 -29.50
C THR A 324 -8.48 -6.57 -29.86
N LEU A 325 -7.78 -5.44 -29.86
CA LEU A 325 -8.32 -4.14 -30.23
C LEU A 325 -8.27 -3.94 -31.75
N SER A 326 -7.17 -4.35 -32.37
CA SER A 326 -6.99 -4.30 -33.82
C SER A 326 -5.89 -5.25 -34.29
N GLU A 327 -6.03 -5.76 -35.50
CA GLU A 327 -5.01 -6.57 -36.17
C GLU A 327 -4.97 -6.16 -37.65
N ALA A 328 -3.92 -5.45 -38.05
CA ALA A 328 -3.77 -4.94 -39.41
C ALA A 328 -2.30 -4.73 -39.75
N GLY A 329 -1.92 -5.02 -40.99
CA GLY A 329 -0.58 -4.68 -41.52
C GLY A 329 0.60 -5.38 -40.83
N GLY A 330 0.38 -6.55 -40.22
CA GLY A 330 1.42 -7.27 -39.46
C GLY A 330 1.61 -6.77 -38.02
N GLU A 331 0.80 -5.79 -37.58
CA GLU A 331 0.74 -5.29 -36.22
C GLU A 331 -0.56 -5.76 -35.53
N ARG A 332 -0.44 -6.27 -34.31
CA ARG A 332 -1.54 -6.65 -33.43
C ARG A 332 -1.50 -5.80 -32.17
N ARG A 333 -2.64 -5.20 -31.83
CA ARG A 333 -2.84 -4.42 -30.61
C ARG A 333 -3.84 -5.13 -29.70
N GLU A 334 -3.46 -5.32 -28.45
CA GLU A 334 -4.22 -6.06 -27.47
C GLU A 334 -4.31 -5.26 -26.19
N LYS A 335 -5.51 -5.19 -25.62
CA LYS A 335 -5.69 -4.79 -24.24
C LYS A 335 -5.26 -5.95 -23.35
N ILE A 336 -4.32 -5.69 -22.44
CA ILE A 336 -3.82 -6.68 -21.47
C ILE A 336 -4.14 -6.29 -20.02
N GLY A 337 -4.56 -5.05 -19.79
CA GLY A 337 -4.95 -4.58 -18.47
C GLY A 337 -5.85 -3.34 -18.51
N ASP A 338 -6.44 -3.03 -17.37
CA ASP A 338 -7.20 -1.81 -17.13
C ASP A 338 -6.34 -0.79 -16.37
N ILE A 339 -6.49 0.49 -16.70
CA ILE A 339 -6.00 1.60 -15.89
C ILE A 339 -7.16 2.11 -15.03
N VAL A 340 -6.98 2.09 -13.73
CA VAL A 340 -8.03 2.42 -12.75
C VAL A 340 -7.64 3.56 -11.84
N GLY A 341 -8.64 4.31 -11.40
CA GLY A 341 -8.45 5.51 -10.60
C GLY A 341 -7.99 5.24 -9.18
N CYS A 342 -8.63 4.32 -8.45
CA CYS A 342 -8.27 4.00 -7.07
C CYS A 342 -7.57 2.64 -6.97
N VAL A 343 -6.40 2.63 -6.34
CA VAL A 343 -5.53 1.45 -6.14
C VAL A 343 -6.03 0.47 -5.08
N ASN A 344 -7.06 0.87 -4.32
CA ASN A 344 -7.66 0.08 -3.24
C ASN A 344 -9.05 -0.46 -3.59
N THR A 345 -9.77 0.19 -4.51
CA THR A 345 -11.10 -0.28 -4.99
C THR A 345 -11.08 -0.77 -6.43
N PHE A 346 -9.99 -0.50 -7.15
CA PHE A 346 -9.78 -0.85 -8.57
C PHE A 346 -10.79 -0.23 -9.52
N GLU A 347 -11.21 1.00 -9.19
CA GLU A 347 -12.26 1.76 -9.87
C GLU A 347 -12.04 3.26 -9.67
N PRO A 348 -12.61 4.12 -10.53
CA PRO A 348 -13.27 3.78 -11.80
C PRO A 348 -12.25 3.34 -12.85
N HIS A 349 -12.71 2.73 -13.94
CA HIS A 349 -11.89 2.54 -15.15
C HIS A 349 -11.62 3.89 -15.83
N LEU A 350 -10.35 4.18 -16.10
CA LEU A 350 -9.86 5.46 -16.63
C LEU A 350 -8.90 5.29 -17.82
N GLY A 351 -8.82 4.10 -18.38
CA GLY A 351 -7.97 3.81 -19.53
C GLY A 351 -7.61 2.33 -19.61
N ILE A 352 -6.74 1.99 -20.56
CA ILE A 352 -6.32 0.61 -20.81
C ILE A 352 -4.79 0.52 -20.95
N LEU A 353 -4.24 -0.63 -20.57
CA LEU A 353 -2.86 -1.01 -20.86
C LEU A 353 -2.85 -1.84 -22.15
N VAL A 354 -2.12 -1.35 -23.15
CA VAL A 354 -2.07 -1.93 -24.49
C VAL A 354 -0.70 -2.53 -24.77
N ARG A 355 -0.72 -3.78 -25.23
CA ARG A 355 0.41 -4.48 -25.84
C ARG A 355 0.31 -4.35 -27.36
N THR A 356 1.37 -3.90 -28.00
CA THR A 356 1.53 -3.89 -29.45
C THR A 356 2.58 -4.91 -29.83
N THR A 357 2.26 -5.83 -30.74
CA THR A 357 3.21 -6.79 -31.31
C THR A 357 3.27 -6.62 -32.82
N ALA A 358 4.48 -6.54 -33.36
CA ALA A 358 4.73 -6.49 -34.80
C ALA A 358 5.68 -7.62 -35.21
N GLU A 359 5.55 -8.12 -36.44
CA GLU A 359 6.35 -9.26 -36.91
C GLU A 359 7.86 -8.95 -36.85
N GLY A 360 8.59 -9.71 -36.03
CA GLY A 360 10.04 -9.58 -35.87
C GLY A 360 10.50 -8.48 -34.91
N GLU A 361 9.58 -7.79 -34.22
CA GLU A 361 9.88 -6.75 -33.23
C GLU A 361 9.53 -7.21 -31.80
N GLU A 362 10.17 -6.59 -30.80
CA GLU A 362 9.79 -6.78 -29.40
C GLU A 362 8.43 -6.13 -29.13
N ALA A 363 7.68 -6.69 -28.17
CA ALA A 363 6.39 -6.14 -27.79
C ALA A 363 6.54 -4.73 -27.18
N GLY A 364 5.75 -3.78 -27.67
CA GLY A 364 5.62 -2.45 -27.10
C GLY A 364 4.46 -2.37 -26.11
N TYR A 365 4.60 -1.54 -25.08
CA TYR A 365 3.58 -1.36 -24.03
C TYR A 365 3.27 0.12 -23.85
N ARG A 366 1.99 0.47 -23.80
CA ARG A 366 1.55 1.86 -23.59
C ARG A 366 0.24 1.94 -22.82
N VAL A 367 0.04 3.06 -22.15
CA VAL A 367 -1.26 3.43 -21.57
C VAL A 367 -2.06 4.27 -22.56
N GLU A 368 -3.33 3.93 -22.74
CA GLU A 368 -4.30 4.77 -23.42
C GLU A 368 -5.33 5.26 -22.38
N PHE A 369 -5.17 6.52 -21.96
CA PHE A 369 -6.05 7.14 -20.98
C PHE A 369 -7.41 7.53 -21.59
N ASP A 370 -8.46 7.41 -20.80
CA ASP A 370 -9.76 8.01 -21.08
C ASP A 370 -9.79 9.41 -20.46
N HIS A 371 -9.37 10.41 -21.24
CA HIS A 371 -9.25 11.80 -20.79
C HIS A 371 -10.58 12.36 -20.30
N ASP A 372 -11.69 12.06 -20.97
CA ASP A 372 -13.01 12.56 -20.60
C ASP A 372 -13.47 11.96 -19.26
N ALA A 373 -13.24 10.67 -19.04
CA ALA A 373 -13.54 10.03 -17.76
C ALA A 373 -12.68 10.60 -16.61
N ILE A 374 -11.40 10.86 -16.86
CA ILE A 374 -10.48 11.46 -15.88
C ILE A 374 -10.91 12.88 -15.50
N GLU A 375 -11.29 13.70 -16.47
CA GLU A 375 -11.78 15.05 -16.22
C GLU A 375 -13.11 15.05 -15.47
N ALA A 376 -14.04 14.18 -15.85
CA ALA A 376 -15.30 14.00 -15.13
C ALA A 376 -15.07 13.57 -13.67
N PHE A 377 -14.14 12.64 -13.44
CA PHE A 377 -13.78 12.18 -12.10
C PHE A 377 -13.12 13.30 -11.27
N THR A 378 -12.23 14.09 -11.89
CA THR A 378 -11.59 15.25 -11.28
C THR A 378 -12.62 16.32 -10.88
N ALA A 379 -13.58 16.63 -11.76
CA ALA A 379 -14.63 17.60 -11.49
C ALA A 379 -15.52 17.21 -10.29
N LYS A 380 -15.82 15.90 -10.13
CA LYS A 380 -16.57 15.40 -8.97
C LYS A 380 -15.80 15.63 -7.65
N ARG A 381 -14.47 15.51 -7.64
CA ARG A 381 -13.68 15.87 -6.45
C ARG A 381 -13.70 17.36 -6.17
N LEU A 382 -13.47 18.20 -7.19
CA LEU A 382 -13.43 19.65 -7.04
C LEU A 382 -14.77 20.23 -6.56
N SER A 383 -15.88 19.63 -6.97
CA SER A 383 -17.23 20.00 -6.53
C SER A 383 -17.59 19.49 -5.13
N GLY A 384 -16.72 18.69 -4.49
CA GLY A 384 -16.98 18.09 -3.18
C GLY A 384 -17.99 16.93 -3.20
N HIS A 385 -18.26 16.35 -4.38
CA HIS A 385 -19.09 15.16 -4.52
C HIS A 385 -18.41 13.93 -3.91
N TYR A 386 -17.08 13.82 -4.06
CA TYR A 386 -16.26 12.80 -3.40
C TYR A 386 -15.50 13.42 -2.22
N LYS A 387 -15.90 13.06 -0.99
CA LYS A 387 -15.42 13.74 0.21
C LYS A 387 -14.28 13.02 0.93
N ASP A 388 -14.26 11.68 0.91
CA ASP A 388 -13.28 10.84 1.63
C ASP A 388 -12.01 10.49 0.83
N GLY A 389 -11.61 11.31 -0.15
CA GLY A 389 -10.36 11.07 -0.89
C GLY A 389 -10.28 9.66 -1.49
N CYS A 390 -9.26 8.87 -1.10
CA CYS A 390 -8.98 7.52 -1.60
C CYS A 390 -10.11 6.50 -1.34
N PHE A 391 -10.98 6.75 -0.35
CA PHE A 391 -12.09 5.88 0.03
C PHE A 391 -13.44 6.57 0.00
N ALA A 392 -13.64 7.51 -0.92
CA ALA A 392 -14.94 8.14 -1.17
C ALA A 392 -16.06 7.09 -1.16
N ARG A 393 -16.84 7.05 -0.08
CA ARG A 393 -17.97 6.12 0.07
C ARG A 393 -18.96 6.33 -1.07
N GLU A 394 -19.08 7.57 -1.52
CA GLU A 394 -19.90 7.98 -2.65
C GLU A 394 -19.43 7.32 -3.96
N LEU A 395 -18.12 7.13 -4.15
CA LEU A 395 -17.58 6.38 -5.29
C LEU A 395 -17.98 4.90 -5.20
N ALA A 396 -17.85 4.29 -4.02
CA ALA A 396 -18.24 2.89 -3.82
C ALA A 396 -19.74 2.65 -4.03
N GLU A 397 -20.59 3.59 -3.58
CA GLU A 397 -22.03 3.57 -3.80
C GLU A 397 -22.39 3.76 -5.28
N GLU A 398 -21.79 4.75 -5.95
CA GLU A 398 -22.01 5.03 -7.37
C GLU A 398 -21.60 3.86 -8.27
N GLN A 399 -20.43 3.28 -8.01
CA GLN A 399 -19.91 2.12 -8.74
C GLN A 399 -20.55 0.79 -8.31
N GLN A 400 -21.49 0.84 -7.36
CA GLN A 400 -22.17 -0.34 -6.81
C GLN A 400 -21.18 -1.43 -6.37
N LEU A 401 -20.09 -1.03 -5.71
CA LEU A 401 -19.02 -1.90 -5.20
C LEU A 401 -19.49 -2.70 -3.98
N VAL A 402 -20.53 -3.50 -4.19
CA VAL A 402 -20.91 -4.57 -3.28
C VAL A 402 -19.94 -5.72 -3.53
N SER A 403 -19.36 -6.30 -2.47
CA SER A 403 -18.48 -7.47 -2.58
C SER A 403 -19.15 -8.60 -3.37
N ARG A 404 -18.77 -8.76 -4.64
CA ARG A 404 -19.31 -9.78 -5.55
C ARG A 404 -18.36 -10.95 -5.76
N VAL A 405 -17.45 -11.22 -4.82
CA VAL A 405 -16.76 -12.52 -4.87
C VAL A 405 -17.83 -13.61 -4.73
N PRO A 406 -17.95 -14.53 -5.72
CA PRO A 406 -19.02 -15.54 -5.74
C PRO A 406 -19.09 -16.29 -4.42
N GLU A 407 -20.30 -16.58 -3.93
CA GLU A 407 -20.53 -17.15 -2.60
C GLU A 407 -19.72 -18.43 -2.35
N ARG A 408 -19.57 -19.28 -3.38
CA ARG A 408 -18.73 -20.49 -3.40
C ARG A 408 -17.22 -20.26 -3.21
N ARG A 409 -16.75 -19.01 -3.31
CA ARG A 409 -15.34 -18.58 -3.19
C ARG A 409 -15.10 -17.64 -2.01
N ARG A 410 -16.15 -17.29 -1.26
CA ARG A 410 -16.01 -16.52 -0.01
C ARG A 410 -15.27 -17.39 1.01
N LEU A 411 -14.32 -16.79 1.73
CA LEU A 411 -13.76 -17.42 2.92
C LEU A 411 -14.91 -17.84 3.85
N PRO A 412 -14.95 -19.10 4.35
CA PRO A 412 -15.97 -19.50 5.29
C PRO A 412 -15.92 -18.59 6.52
N ILE A 413 -17.09 -18.10 6.94
CA ILE A 413 -17.24 -17.48 8.24
C ILE A 413 -17.02 -18.62 9.24
N VAL A 414 -15.88 -18.62 9.92
CA VAL A 414 -15.72 -19.51 11.08
C VAL A 414 -16.62 -18.94 12.17
N GLU A 415 -17.81 -19.54 12.30
CA GLU A 415 -18.68 -19.36 13.45
C GLU A 415 -17.89 -19.76 14.69
N THR A 416 -17.67 -18.82 15.59
CA THR A 416 -17.13 -19.12 16.92
C THR A 416 -18.19 -19.92 17.64
N ALA A 417 -17.86 -21.16 18.04
CA ALA A 417 -18.65 -21.90 18.99
C ALA A 417 -18.84 -21.02 20.23
N SER A 418 -20.11 -20.77 20.55
CA SER A 418 -20.60 -20.03 21.72
C SER A 418 -20.08 -20.58 23.04
#